data_AF-A2ESK7-F1
#
_entry.id   AF-A2ESK7-F1
#
_cell.length_a   1.000
_cell.length_b   1.000
_cell.length_c   1.000
_cell.angle_alpha   90.00
_cell.angle_beta   90.00
_cell.angle_gamma   90.00
#
_symmetry.space_group_name_H-M   'P 1'
#
loop_
_entity.id
_entity.type
_entity.pdbx_description
1 polymer ?
#
loop_
_entity_poly.entity_id
_entity_poly.type
_entity_poly.pdbx_seq_one_letter_code
_entity_poly.pdbx_strand_id
1 'polypeptide(L)'
;MNDDINSFITFTEKDGFDKDVRLQSDFYPRNHYGGFSLLDLCCYRGAISCFNYLRTKFNAKFDNDCLRLSFLGGNIDILNELLKDKKPTGPYEIEAAIISHNIDFINMKYDFKVTALNFL
;
A
#
# COMPACT_ATOMS: atom_id res chain seq x y z
N MET A 1 7.54 -9.00 2.65
CA MET A 1 6.16 -9.40 3.01
C MET A 1 5.62 -10.13 1.80
N ASN A 2 5.68 -11.46 1.77
CA ASN A 2 5.40 -12.26 0.56
C ASN A 2 4.00 -12.90 0.61
N ASP A 3 3.10 -12.31 1.39
CA ASP A 3 1.77 -12.81 1.72
C ASP A 3 1.66 -14.22 2.32
N ASP A 4 2.76 -14.76 2.86
CA ASP A 4 2.71 -15.99 3.66
C ASP A 4 2.07 -15.72 5.03
N ILE A 5 0.74 -15.85 5.07
CA ILE A 5 -0.07 -15.58 6.26
C ILE A 5 0.27 -16.50 7.44
N ASN A 6 0.64 -17.77 7.18
CA ASN A 6 0.94 -18.72 8.25
C ASN A 6 2.22 -18.33 8.97
N SER A 7 3.29 -18.08 8.21
CA SER A 7 4.55 -17.59 8.77
C SER A 7 4.37 -16.24 9.47
N PHE A 8 3.51 -15.38 8.92
CA PHE A 8 3.23 -14.07 9.52
C PHE A 8 2.49 -14.17 10.85
N ILE A 9 1.45 -15.02 10.95
CA ILE A 9 0.74 -15.28 12.22
C ILE A 9 1.73 -15.78 13.27
N THR A 10 2.50 -16.82 12.95
CA THR A 10 3.52 -17.37 13.87
C THR A 10 4.53 -16.31 14.29
N PHE A 11 4.92 -15.39 13.39
CA PHE A 11 5.81 -14.28 13.73
C PHE A 11 5.17 -13.30 14.73
N THR A 12 3.89 -12.95 14.53
CA THR A 12 3.18 -11.98 15.37
C THR A 12 2.79 -12.52 16.76
N GLU A 13 2.83 -13.85 16.95
CA GLU A 13 2.55 -14.52 18.23
C GLU A 13 3.79 -14.70 19.11
N LYS A 14 4.99 -14.35 18.62
CA LYS A 14 6.22 -14.46 19.42
C LYS A 14 6.22 -13.46 20.57
N ASP A 15 6.74 -13.90 21.72
CA ASP A 15 6.97 -13.01 22.87
C ASP A 15 7.83 -11.82 22.45
N GLY A 16 7.37 -10.61 22.82
CA GLY A 16 8.04 -9.36 22.47
C GLY A 16 7.74 -8.83 21.06
N PHE A 17 6.79 -9.40 20.33
CA PHE A 17 6.31 -8.81 19.08
C PHE A 17 5.75 -7.40 19.30
N ASP A 18 6.33 -6.43 18.61
CA ASP A 18 5.85 -5.05 18.58
C ASP A 18 5.06 -4.78 17.29
N LYS A 19 3.74 -4.63 17.43
CA LYS A 19 2.84 -4.33 16.31
C LYS A 19 3.06 -2.95 15.69
N ASP A 20 3.67 -2.03 16.43
CA ASP A 20 3.88 -0.64 16.02
C ASP A 20 5.30 -0.43 15.46
N VAL A 21 6.06 -1.52 15.25
CA VAL A 21 7.40 -1.49 14.65
C VAL A 21 7.38 -0.84 13.27
N ARG A 22 8.39 0.00 13.01
CA ARG A 22 8.62 0.63 11.72
C ARG A 22 9.96 0.22 11.14
N LEU A 23 9.98 -0.20 9.88
CA LEU A 23 11.17 -0.61 9.17
C LEU A 23 11.78 0.58 8.41
N GLN A 24 13.02 0.93 8.73
CA GLN A 24 13.85 1.80 7.91
C GLN A 24 14.76 0.96 7.03
N SER A 25 14.72 1.19 5.72
CA SER A 25 15.51 0.43 4.77
C SER A 25 15.63 1.17 3.44
N ASP A 26 16.83 1.17 2.86
CA ASP A 26 17.12 1.79 1.57
C ASP A 26 16.44 1.05 0.39
N PHE A 27 15.87 -0.13 0.64
CA PHE A 27 15.09 -0.90 -0.35
C PHE A 27 13.66 -0.40 -0.54
N TYR A 28 13.27 0.67 0.16
CA TYR A 28 11.95 1.27 0.08
C TYR A 28 12.05 2.78 -0.17
N PRO A 29 11.01 3.41 -0.77
CA PRO A 29 11.01 4.86 -0.95
C PRO A 29 11.22 5.59 0.37
N ARG A 30 11.96 6.71 0.37
CA ARG A 30 12.10 7.50 1.59
C ARG A 30 10.73 7.97 2.08
N ASN A 31 10.56 7.96 3.40
CA ASN A 31 9.37 8.51 4.05
C ASN A 31 9.74 9.47 5.18
N HIS A 32 8.80 10.33 5.54
CA HIS A 32 9.01 11.37 6.56
C HIS A 32 8.78 10.86 7.99
N TYR A 33 8.33 9.61 8.15
CA TYR A 33 7.88 9.05 9.43
C TYR A 33 8.87 8.06 10.06
N GLY A 34 10.12 8.05 9.59
CA GLY A 34 11.17 7.21 10.17
C GLY A 34 10.94 5.71 9.96
N GLY A 35 10.42 5.31 8.79
CA GLY A 35 10.24 3.90 8.41
C GLY A 35 8.80 3.52 8.16
N PHE A 36 8.56 2.32 7.63
CA PHE A 36 7.25 1.83 7.21
C PHE A 36 6.68 0.85 8.24
N SER A 37 5.40 0.99 8.54
CA SER A 37 4.68 0.01 9.38
C SER A 37 4.57 -1.34 8.67
N LEU A 38 4.25 -2.40 9.40
CA LEU A 38 3.95 -3.70 8.79
C LEU A 38 2.81 -3.61 7.77
N LEU A 39 1.83 -2.73 8.01
CA LEU A 39 0.71 -2.52 7.09
C LEU A 39 1.18 -1.87 5.79
N ASP A 40 2.00 -0.82 5.88
CA ASP A 40 2.61 -0.15 4.71
C ASP A 40 3.41 -1.15 3.85
N LEU A 41 4.15 -2.04 4.52
CA LEU A 41 4.90 -3.09 3.85
C LEU A 41 3.99 -4.11 3.14
N CYS A 42 2.80 -4.40 3.69
CA CYS A 42 1.79 -5.19 2.98
C CYS A 42 1.27 -4.43 1.75
N CYS A 43 0.97 -3.13 1.88
CA CYS A 43 0.48 -2.30 0.77
C CYS A 43 1.49 -2.26 -0.39
N TYR A 44 2.78 -2.06 -0.08
CA TYR A 44 3.84 -2.01 -1.08
C TYR A 44 4.18 -3.36 -1.73
N ARG A 45 4.02 -4.48 -1.00
CA ARG A 45 4.36 -5.81 -1.51
C ARG A 45 3.16 -6.60 -2.03
N GLY A 46 1.96 -6.02 -1.96
CA GLY A 46 0.73 -6.68 -2.40
C GLY A 46 0.28 -7.85 -1.52
N ALA A 47 0.61 -7.83 -0.23
CA ALA A 47 0.34 -8.93 0.70
C ALA A 47 -1.05 -8.79 1.36
N ILE A 48 -2.12 -9.15 0.64
CA ILE A 48 -3.51 -8.95 1.03
C ILE A 48 -3.92 -9.77 2.26
N SER A 49 -3.46 -11.01 2.37
CA SER A 49 -3.76 -11.88 3.51
C SER A 49 -3.16 -11.31 4.80
N CYS A 50 -1.90 -10.89 4.74
CA CYS A 50 -1.22 -10.24 5.87
C CYS A 50 -1.83 -8.87 6.20
N PHE A 51 -2.20 -8.09 5.18
CA PHE A 51 -2.91 -6.82 5.34
C PHE A 51 -4.22 -7.00 6.13
N ASN A 52 -5.06 -7.94 5.69
CA ASN A 52 -6.34 -8.24 6.34
C ASN A 52 -6.15 -8.73 7.77
N TYR A 53 -5.12 -9.55 8.02
CA TYR A 53 -4.78 -9.98 9.36
C TYR A 53 -4.40 -8.81 10.28
N LEU A 54 -3.54 -7.90 9.82
CA LEU A 54 -3.16 -6.71 10.61
C LEU A 54 -4.37 -5.82 10.94
N ARG A 55 -5.26 -5.63 9.96
CA ARG A 55 -6.50 -4.86 10.14
C ARG A 55 -7.42 -5.50 11.16
N THR A 56 -7.64 -6.81 11.08
CA THR A 56 -8.59 -7.53 11.93
C THR A 56 -8.06 -7.82 13.33
N LYS A 57 -6.82 -8.31 13.44
CA LYS A 57 -6.21 -8.71 14.72
C LYS A 57 -5.75 -7.51 15.55
N PHE A 58 -5.11 -6.52 14.91
CA PHE A 58 -4.45 -5.42 15.61
C PHE A 58 -5.15 -4.07 15.43
N ASN A 59 -6.27 -4.03 14.68
CA ASN A 59 -6.95 -2.79 14.32
C ASN A 59 -5.99 -1.77 13.70
N ALA A 60 -5.00 -2.25 12.93
CA ALA A 60 -3.95 -1.41 12.37
C ALA A 60 -4.57 -0.35 11.45
N LYS A 61 -4.30 0.93 11.69
CA LYS A 61 -4.84 2.03 10.87
C LYS A 61 -3.91 2.28 9.69
N PHE A 62 -4.47 2.57 8.52
CA PHE A 62 -3.69 2.98 7.36
C PHE A 62 -3.67 4.51 7.21
N ASP A 63 -2.52 5.05 6.84
CA ASP A 63 -2.31 6.44 6.50
C ASP A 63 -2.23 6.61 4.96
N ASN A 64 -1.83 7.79 4.49
CA ASN A 64 -1.75 8.06 3.05
C ASN A 64 -0.54 7.35 2.42
N ASP A 65 0.47 6.99 3.22
CA ASP A 65 1.61 6.23 2.71
C ASP A 65 1.17 4.83 2.28
N CYS A 66 0.34 4.12 3.05
CA CYS A 66 -0.19 2.84 2.59
C CYS A 66 -0.99 2.97 1.27
N LEU A 67 -1.81 4.01 1.08
CA LEU A 67 -2.53 4.23 -0.19
C LEU A 67 -1.56 4.51 -1.36
N ARG A 68 -0.56 5.38 -1.16
CA ARG A 68 0.49 5.64 -2.14
C ARG A 68 1.23 4.35 -2.49
N LEU A 69 1.61 3.56 -1.48
CA LEU A 69 2.35 2.32 -1.66
C LEU A 69 1.51 1.23 -2.33
N SER A 70 0.18 1.19 -2.14
CA SER A 70 -0.67 0.21 -2.83
C SER A 70 -0.69 0.42 -4.34
N PHE A 71 -0.59 1.67 -4.82
CA PHE A 71 -0.40 1.94 -6.25
C PHE A 71 0.90 1.35 -6.77
N LEU A 72 2.00 1.49 -6.02
CA LEU A 72 3.29 0.91 -6.41
C LEU A 72 3.32 -0.63 -6.28
N GLY A 73 2.59 -1.17 -5.31
CA GLY A 73 2.52 -2.61 -5.05
C GLY A 73 1.64 -3.39 -6.02
N GLY A 74 0.73 -2.71 -6.75
CA GLY A 74 -0.02 -3.33 -7.84
C GLY A 74 -1.16 -4.26 -7.43
N ASN A 75 -1.39 -4.49 -6.13
CA ASN A 75 -2.48 -5.35 -5.68
C ASN A 75 -3.81 -4.57 -5.61
N ILE A 76 -4.71 -4.87 -6.56
CA ILE A 76 -5.97 -4.15 -6.71
C ILE A 76 -6.95 -4.38 -5.55
N ASP A 77 -6.88 -5.52 -4.87
CA ASP A 77 -7.76 -5.81 -3.73
C ASP A 77 -7.42 -4.92 -2.53
N ILE A 78 -6.12 -4.76 -2.24
CA ILE A 78 -5.64 -3.82 -1.22
C ILE A 78 -6.06 -2.40 -1.61
N LEU A 79 -5.80 -2.01 -2.86
CA LEU A 79 -6.13 -0.66 -3.33
C LEU A 79 -7.63 -0.37 -3.18
N ASN A 80 -8.50 -1.27 -3.63
CA ASN A 80 -9.95 -1.13 -3.51
C ASN A 80 -10.42 -1.03 -2.07
N GLU A 81 -9.80 -1.76 -1.13
CA GLU A 81 -10.11 -1.66 0.29
C GLU A 81 -9.78 -0.26 0.84
N LEU A 82 -8.60 0.26 0.51
CA LEU A 82 -8.17 1.59 0.98
C LEU A 82 -9.01 2.72 0.38
N LEU A 83 -9.45 2.57 -0.87
CA LEU A 83 -10.26 3.55 -1.58
C LEU A 83 -11.70 3.69 -1.04
N LYS A 84 -12.17 2.75 -0.20
CA LYS A 84 -13.46 2.89 0.50
C LYS A 84 -13.46 4.10 1.44
N ASP A 85 -12.33 4.34 2.10
CA ASP A 85 -12.20 5.39 3.12
C ASP A 85 -11.38 6.59 2.62
N LYS A 86 -10.58 6.44 1.57
CA LYS A 86 -9.65 7.48 1.09
C LYS A 86 -9.80 7.77 -0.38
N LYS A 87 -9.65 9.06 -0.73
CA LYS A 87 -9.54 9.51 -2.11
C LYS A 87 -8.06 9.78 -2.44
N PRO A 88 -7.53 9.28 -3.56
CA PRO A 88 -6.14 9.49 -3.97
C PRO A 88 -5.98 10.88 -4.59
N THR A 89 -6.29 11.95 -3.86
CA THR A 89 -6.33 13.33 -4.39
C THR A 89 -4.98 14.04 -4.34
N GLY A 90 -4.08 13.61 -3.45
CA GLY A 90 -2.77 14.22 -3.26
C GLY A 90 -1.81 14.01 -4.44
N PRO A 91 -0.75 14.83 -4.55
CA PRO A 91 0.25 14.73 -5.61
C PRO A 91 1.06 13.42 -5.53
N TYR A 92 1.32 12.91 -4.33
CA TYR A 92 2.12 11.70 -4.16
C TYR A 92 1.41 10.43 -4.64
N GLU A 93 0.08 10.34 -4.47
CA GLU A 93 -0.71 9.23 -5.01
C GLU A 93 -0.79 9.29 -6.55
N ILE A 94 -0.78 10.49 -7.15
CA ILE A 94 -0.69 10.66 -8.62
C ILE A 94 0.62 10.11 -9.12
N GLU A 95 1.69 10.58 -8.51
CA GLU A 95 3.04 10.20 -8.86
C GLU A 95 3.18 8.67 -8.79
N ALA A 96 2.68 8.05 -7.72
CA ALA A 96 2.68 6.60 -7.57
C ALA A 96 1.83 5.88 -8.64
N ALA A 97 0.64 6.38 -8.98
CA ALA A 97 -0.17 5.82 -10.05
C ALA A 97 0.54 5.88 -11.42
N ILE A 98 1.22 6.99 -11.72
CA ILE A 98 2.02 7.13 -12.95
C ILE A 98 3.23 6.18 -12.94
N ILE A 99 4.00 6.16 -11.84
CA ILE A 99 5.18 5.29 -11.67
C ILE A 99 4.82 3.80 -11.79
N SER A 100 3.62 3.42 -11.36
CA SER A 100 3.16 2.03 -11.48
C SER A 100 3.01 1.56 -12.93
N HIS A 101 3.00 2.49 -13.91
CA HIS A 101 2.74 2.21 -15.32
C HIS A 101 1.45 1.38 -15.54
N ASN A 102 0.48 1.48 -14.63
CA ASN A 102 -0.80 0.81 -14.70
C ASN A 102 -1.90 1.82 -15.10
N ILE A 103 -2.40 1.70 -16.33
CA ILE A 103 -3.40 2.62 -16.87
C ILE A 103 -4.72 2.60 -16.08
N ASP A 104 -5.09 1.47 -15.49
CA ASP A 104 -6.30 1.37 -14.67
C ASP A 104 -6.14 2.21 -13.41
N PHE A 105 -4.96 2.23 -12.80
CA PHE A 105 -4.68 3.04 -11.62
C PHE A 105 -4.71 4.54 -11.92
N ILE A 106 -4.28 4.94 -13.11
CA ILE A 106 -4.42 6.32 -13.59
C ILE A 106 -5.92 6.64 -13.74
N ASN A 107 -6.69 5.77 -14.39
CA ASN A 107 -8.13 5.96 -14.59
C ASN A 107 -8.94 5.90 -13.27
N MET A 108 -8.47 5.20 -12.23
CA MET A 108 -9.14 5.20 -10.92
C MET A 108 -9.12 6.58 -10.23
N LYS A 109 -8.15 7.44 -10.58
CA LYS A 109 -8.05 8.79 -10.03
C LYS A 109 -8.83 9.81 -10.85
N TYR A 110 -8.76 9.66 -12.16
CA TYR A 110 -9.29 10.62 -13.09
C TYR A 110 -10.43 9.95 -13.82
N ASP A 111 -11.59 10.58 -13.87
CA ASP A 111 -12.59 10.32 -14.91
C ASP A 111 -12.03 10.78 -16.28
N PHE A 112 -10.79 10.38 -16.60
CA PHE A 112 -10.16 10.53 -17.88
C PHE A 112 -10.98 9.68 -18.83
N LYS A 113 -11.95 10.31 -19.49
CA LYS A 113 -12.11 10.04 -20.91
C LYS A 113 -10.71 10.21 -21.50
N VAL A 114 -10.04 9.10 -21.77
CA VAL A 114 -8.79 9.07 -22.53
C VAL A 114 -9.14 9.63 -23.90
N THR A 115 -9.18 10.96 -24.00
CA THR A 115 -9.05 11.64 -25.28
C THR A 115 -7.59 11.45 -25.59
N ALA A 116 -7.32 10.54 -26.54
CA ALA A 116 -6.00 10.14 -26.98
C ALA A 116 -5.02 11.32 -26.89
N LEU A 117 -4.07 11.22 -25.96
CA LEU A 117 -2.84 12.00 -26.08
C LEU A 117 -2.14 11.42 -27.31
N ASN A 118 -2.41 12.05 -28.46
CA ASN A 118 -1.63 11.87 -29.67
C ASN A 118 -0.20 12.30 -29.37
N PHE A 119 0.63 11.35 -28.97
CA PHE A 119 2.08 11.45 -29.11
C PHE A 119 2.43 11.07 -30.56
N LEU A 120 2.29 12.04 -31.47
CA LEU A 120 2.97 12.11 -32.77
C LEU A 120 3.32 13.56 -33.04
#